data_AF-A0A2H3DU83-F1
#
_entry.id   AF-A0A2H3DU83-F1
#
_cell.length_a   1.000
_cell.length_b   1.000
_cell.length_c   1.000
_cell.angle_alpha   90.00
_cell.angle_beta   90.00
_cell.angle_gamma   90.00
#
_symmetry.space_group_name_H-M   'P 1'
#
loop_
_entity.id
_entity.type
_entity.pdbx_description
1 polymer ?
#
loop_
_entity_poly.entity_id
_entity_poly.type
_entity_poly.pdbx_seq_one_letter_code
_entity_poly.pdbx_strand_id
1 'polypeptide(L)'
;MAPFSGSLQPKKKADLQNIATSLGISDAGTKDELQLRIKKHLDNNQDVLEGDPQYAGLYGIRSRGGAVARKPSLQPQLPSSRLAPLKETTPPSPRLPVPMDPIVETPGRGEVSVMLKSITPFVKAPTPSSFPPLPSSAGSISTIITAPKGLSAMVVRRVEAVKKADTVIKTRSWMSNSAHIWLLSAFIESVVLLAVIVPWAWTAIGGIDVPYPLLQSRVLWMEIAYWAGPTVVVPGLLGYLVSFRGRDGFDPLTGWVVRLAGMVLVEEARWRVVTASVGVAFAFAEAMPGAAPVLNERGDTESEEVD
;
A
#
# COMPACT_ATOMS: atom_id res chain seq x y z
N MET A 1 -1.39 38.44 -1.13
CA MET A 1 -0.91 37.23 -0.44
C MET A 1 -0.09 36.42 -1.43
N ALA A 2 1.06 35.86 -1.04
CA ALA A 2 1.88 35.03 -1.93
C ALA A 2 1.13 33.72 -2.26
N PRO A 3 1.22 33.20 -3.50
CA PRO A 3 0.54 31.98 -3.89
C PRO A 3 1.06 30.77 -3.09
N PHE A 4 0.17 29.87 -2.71
CA PHE A 4 0.53 28.67 -1.98
C PHE A 4 1.09 27.62 -2.94
N SER A 5 2.33 27.19 -2.70
CA SER A 5 3.00 26.18 -3.53
C SER A 5 3.60 25.05 -2.70
N GLY A 6 3.76 23.88 -3.33
CA GLY A 6 4.42 22.70 -2.77
C GLY A 6 3.48 21.75 -2.01
N SER A 7 4.03 20.62 -1.57
CA SER A 7 3.28 19.60 -0.81
C SER A 7 2.80 20.12 0.55
N LEU A 8 1.63 19.68 1.01
CA LEU A 8 1.07 20.01 2.32
C LEU A 8 1.88 19.39 3.48
N GLN A 9 2.56 18.26 3.26
CA GLN A 9 3.29 17.53 4.31
C GLN A 9 4.40 18.34 5.00
N PRO A 10 5.33 18.98 4.27
CA PRO A 10 6.43 19.75 4.88
C PRO A 10 6.01 21.12 5.46
N LYS A 11 4.79 21.60 5.20
CA LYS A 11 4.35 22.93 5.66
C LYS A 11 4.24 23.00 7.18
N LYS A 12 4.56 24.18 7.74
CA LYS A 12 4.43 24.44 9.18
C LYS A 12 2.95 24.58 9.55
N LYS A 13 2.59 24.38 10.82
CA LYS A 13 1.20 24.47 11.29
C LYS A 13 0.56 25.83 10.96
N ALA A 14 1.31 26.93 11.15
CA ALA A 14 0.84 28.27 10.83
C ALA A 14 0.49 28.43 9.34
N ASP A 15 1.28 27.86 8.42
CA ASP A 15 0.98 27.91 6.99
C ASP A 15 -0.29 27.12 6.66
N LEU A 16 -0.50 25.97 7.31
CA LEU A 16 -1.72 25.18 7.14
C LEU A 16 -2.95 25.91 7.67
N GLN A 17 -2.84 26.65 8.77
CA GLN A 17 -3.92 27.49 9.27
C GLN A 17 -4.24 28.63 8.29
N ASN A 18 -3.22 29.30 7.75
CA ASN A 18 -3.44 30.33 6.72
C ASN A 18 -4.14 29.79 5.48
N ILE A 19 -3.77 28.59 5.02
CA ILE A 19 -4.43 27.91 3.89
C ILE A 19 -5.87 27.52 4.28
N ALA A 20 -6.10 27.05 5.50
CA ALA A 20 -7.44 26.70 5.98
C ALA A 20 -8.35 27.94 6.02
N THR A 21 -7.86 29.05 6.56
CA THR A 21 -8.58 30.33 6.61
C THR A 21 -8.86 30.86 5.21
N SER A 22 -7.91 30.76 4.26
CA SER A 22 -8.11 31.24 2.90
C SER A 22 -9.12 30.39 2.11
N LEU A 23 -9.18 29.09 2.41
CA LEU A 23 -10.17 28.16 1.85
C LEU A 23 -11.53 28.22 2.55
N GLY A 24 -11.69 29.02 3.61
CA GLY A 24 -12.92 29.11 4.39
C GLY A 24 -13.25 27.86 5.21
N ILE A 25 -12.26 27.02 5.51
CA ILE A 25 -12.42 25.83 6.37
C ILE A 25 -11.87 26.09 7.77
N SER A 26 -12.30 25.28 8.75
CA SER A 26 -11.84 25.41 10.14
C SER A 26 -10.32 25.26 10.28
N ASP A 27 -9.70 26.20 10.98
CA ASP A 27 -8.28 26.32 11.31
C ASP A 27 -7.90 25.69 12.68
N ALA A 28 -8.88 25.11 13.37
CA ALA A 28 -8.71 24.41 14.63
C ALA A 28 -8.21 22.96 14.42
N GLY A 29 -7.36 22.50 15.33
CA GLY A 29 -6.92 21.10 15.40
C GLY A 29 -5.41 20.88 15.44
N THR A 30 -5.03 19.62 15.33
CA THR A 30 -3.64 19.18 15.16
C THR A 30 -3.13 19.43 13.74
N LYS A 31 -1.80 19.35 13.53
CA LYS A 31 -1.20 19.54 12.19
C LYS A 31 -1.78 18.55 11.17
N ASP A 32 -1.94 17.29 11.56
CA ASP A 32 -2.39 16.21 10.68
C ASP A 32 -3.89 16.35 10.34
N GLU A 33 -4.72 16.79 11.29
CA GLU A 33 -6.12 17.11 11.05
C GLU A 33 -6.29 18.24 10.03
N LEU A 34 -5.49 19.30 10.15
CA LEU A 34 -5.49 20.40 9.17
C LEU A 34 -5.07 19.91 7.79
N GLN A 35 -4.01 19.10 7.69
CA GLN A 35 -3.58 18.53 6.41
C GLN A 35 -4.67 17.67 5.77
N LEU A 36 -5.32 16.80 6.56
CA LEU A 36 -6.40 15.94 6.07
C LEU A 36 -7.60 16.78 5.59
N ARG A 37 -7.99 17.81 6.36
CA ARG A 37 -9.14 18.68 6.04
C ARG A 37 -8.89 19.51 4.79
N ILE A 38 -7.70 20.13 4.68
CA ILE A 38 -7.28 20.88 3.49
C ILE A 38 -7.25 19.95 2.28
N LYS A 39 -6.62 18.78 2.39
CA LYS A 39 -6.55 17.80 1.30
C LYS A 39 -7.94 17.37 0.83
N LYS A 40 -8.84 17.05 1.76
CA LYS A 40 -10.23 16.68 1.45
C LYS A 40 -10.97 17.82 0.74
N HIS A 41 -10.76 19.07 1.17
CA HIS A 41 -11.39 20.24 0.54
C HIS A 41 -10.85 20.49 -0.88
N LEU A 42 -9.54 20.36 -1.07
CA LEU A 42 -8.91 20.49 -2.39
C LEU A 42 -9.37 19.37 -3.35
N ASP A 43 -9.53 18.15 -2.85
CA ASP A 43 -10.00 17.00 -3.64
C ASP A 43 -11.49 17.18 -4.04
N ASN A 44 -12.33 17.75 -3.18
CA ASN A 44 -13.76 17.96 -3.47
C ASN A 44 -14.05 19.15 -4.39
N ASN A 45 -13.14 20.14 -4.45
CA ASN A 45 -13.33 21.39 -5.20
C ASN A 45 -12.26 21.56 -6.28
N GLN A 46 -11.76 20.45 -6.82
CA GLN A 46 -10.65 20.46 -7.77
C GLN A 46 -10.96 21.32 -9.00
N ASP A 47 -12.14 21.17 -9.59
CA ASP A 47 -12.52 21.86 -10.83
C ASP A 47 -12.54 23.39 -10.69
N VAL A 48 -12.82 23.90 -9.49
CA VAL A 48 -12.90 25.34 -9.20
C VAL A 48 -11.54 25.89 -8.76
N LEU A 49 -10.86 25.21 -7.84
CA LEU A 49 -9.64 25.71 -7.20
C LEU A 49 -8.38 25.47 -8.04
N GLU A 50 -8.42 24.58 -9.03
CA GLU A 50 -7.28 24.37 -9.94
C GLU A 50 -7.06 25.58 -10.86
N GLY A 51 -8.13 26.32 -11.19
CA GLY A 51 -8.05 27.57 -11.95
C GLY A 51 -7.53 28.77 -11.15
N ASP A 52 -7.58 28.70 -9.82
CA ASP A 52 -7.17 29.80 -8.95
C ASP A 52 -5.64 29.88 -8.84
N PRO A 53 -5.00 31.01 -9.23
CA PRO A 53 -3.55 31.15 -9.20
C PRO A 53 -2.97 31.07 -7.77
N GLN A 54 -3.80 31.26 -6.74
CA GLN A 54 -3.40 31.13 -5.34
C GLN A 54 -3.26 29.67 -4.88
N TYR A 55 -4.02 28.75 -5.48
CA TYR A 55 -4.10 27.33 -5.06
C TYR A 55 -3.54 26.36 -6.09
N ALA A 56 -3.35 26.78 -7.34
CA ALA A 56 -2.77 25.97 -8.43
C ALA A 56 -1.44 25.31 -8.02
N GLY A 57 -0.61 25.99 -7.21
CA GLY A 57 0.65 25.46 -6.71
C GLY A 57 0.53 24.29 -5.72
N LEU A 58 -0.65 24.07 -5.13
CA LEU A 58 -0.94 22.94 -4.23
C LEU A 58 -1.34 21.67 -5.00
N TYR A 59 -1.90 21.81 -6.21
CA TYR A 59 -2.27 20.68 -7.09
C TYR A 59 -1.08 20.10 -7.87
N GLY A 60 0.00 20.88 -8.04
CA GLY A 60 1.09 20.62 -9.00
C GLY A 60 1.96 19.38 -8.81
N ILE A 61 1.72 18.51 -7.81
CA ILE A 61 2.54 17.31 -7.58
C ILE A 61 1.78 16.00 -7.81
N ARG A 62 0.44 16.03 -7.91
CA ARG A 62 -0.32 14.78 -8.02
C ARG A 62 -0.23 14.10 -9.38
N SER A 63 0.15 14.81 -10.44
CA SER A 63 0.08 14.25 -11.80
C SER A 63 1.20 14.77 -12.69
N ARG A 64 2.42 14.26 -12.47
CA ARG A 64 3.44 14.18 -13.55
C ARG A 64 4.41 13.02 -13.40
N GLY A 65 4.01 11.96 -12.70
CA GLY A 65 4.68 10.67 -12.70
C GLY A 65 4.32 9.79 -13.91
N GLY A 66 4.22 10.37 -15.11
CA GLY A 66 3.80 9.63 -16.31
C GLY A 66 4.00 10.34 -17.66
N ALA A 67 4.45 11.61 -17.68
CA ALA A 67 4.89 12.26 -18.90
C ALA A 67 6.31 12.77 -18.69
N VAL A 68 7.23 12.18 -19.46
CA VAL A 68 8.62 12.57 -19.64
C VAL A 68 8.74 14.10 -19.58
N ALA A 69 9.27 14.61 -18.47
CA ALA A 69 9.70 15.98 -18.35
C ALA A 69 10.87 16.17 -19.33
N ARG A 70 10.56 16.58 -20.56
CA ARG A 70 11.53 17.20 -21.46
C ARG A 70 12.03 18.44 -20.72
N LYS A 71 13.28 18.39 -20.26
CA LYS A 71 14.03 19.57 -19.89
C LYS A 71 13.90 20.60 -21.03
N PRO A 72 13.50 21.85 -20.78
CA PRO A 72 13.83 22.93 -21.70
C PRO A 72 15.34 23.12 -21.61
N SER A 73 16.07 22.44 -22.51
CA SER A 73 17.46 22.75 -22.78
C SER A 73 17.46 24.08 -23.54
N LEU A 74 17.66 25.17 -22.81
CA LEU A 74 18.22 26.39 -23.37
C LEU A 74 19.68 26.09 -23.71
N GLN A 75 19.90 25.50 -24.89
CA GLN A 75 21.23 25.41 -25.49
C GLN A 75 21.39 26.58 -26.47
N PRO A 76 22.37 27.48 -26.27
CA PRO A 76 22.72 28.49 -27.25
C PRO A 76 23.21 27.82 -28.54
N GLN A 77 22.64 28.24 -29.67
CA GLN A 77 23.04 27.81 -31.00
C GLN A 77 24.50 28.22 -31.27
N LEU A 78 25.34 27.26 -31.64
CA LEU A 78 26.61 27.51 -32.32
C LEU A 78 26.49 27.02 -33.78
N PRO A 79 26.98 27.79 -34.76
CA PRO A 79 26.75 27.50 -36.16
C PRO A 79 27.73 26.47 -36.72
N SER A 80 27.17 25.52 -37.47
CA SER A 80 27.57 25.13 -38.82
C SER A 80 29.07 24.95 -39.12
N SER A 81 29.49 23.71 -39.34
CA SER A 81 30.31 23.38 -40.52
C SER A 81 30.48 21.87 -40.76
N ARG A 82 30.13 21.48 -42.00
CA ARG A 82 30.88 20.63 -42.94
C ARG A 82 31.07 19.14 -42.59
N LEU A 83 30.42 18.23 -43.32
CA LEU A 83 30.76 17.65 -44.65
C LEU A 83 31.38 16.25 -44.49
N ALA A 84 30.66 15.19 -44.86
CA ALA A 84 31.14 14.02 -45.62
C ALA A 84 30.08 12.88 -45.69
N PRO A 85 30.12 12.00 -46.73
CA PRO A 85 28.91 11.49 -47.39
C PRO A 85 28.71 9.96 -47.40
N LEU A 86 27.43 9.59 -47.58
CA LEU A 86 26.81 8.55 -48.42
C LEU A 86 27.54 7.23 -48.78
N LYS A 87 26.94 6.08 -48.39
CA LYS A 87 26.70 4.88 -49.24
C LYS A 87 25.76 3.90 -48.51
N GLU A 88 24.50 3.70 -48.93
CA GLU A 88 24.02 2.66 -49.88
C GLU A 88 24.17 1.23 -49.28
N THR A 89 23.19 0.32 -49.16
CA THR A 89 22.12 -0.12 -50.09
C THR A 89 21.16 -1.09 -49.34
N THR A 90 19.89 -1.12 -49.76
CA THR A 90 18.69 -1.88 -49.30
C THR A 90 18.81 -3.44 -49.36
N PRO A 91 17.88 -4.26 -48.78
CA PRO A 91 16.55 -4.46 -49.38
C PRO A 91 15.34 -4.54 -48.42
N PRO A 92 14.10 -4.36 -48.94
CA PRO A 92 12.86 -4.30 -48.18
C PRO A 92 12.18 -5.67 -48.05
N SER A 93 11.60 -5.97 -46.89
CA SER A 93 10.68 -7.09 -46.71
C SER A 93 9.25 -6.57 -46.49
N PRO A 94 8.32 -6.78 -47.43
CA PRO A 94 6.92 -6.42 -47.25
C PRO A 94 6.18 -7.59 -46.59
N ARG A 95 5.62 -7.37 -45.40
CA ARG A 95 4.53 -8.21 -44.89
C ARG A 95 3.36 -7.30 -44.51
N LEU A 96 2.24 -7.57 -45.16
CA LEU A 96 0.98 -6.88 -45.00
C LEU A 96 0.53 -6.86 -43.54
N PRO A 97 -0.07 -5.76 -43.06
CA PRO A 97 -0.96 -5.82 -41.91
C PRO A 97 -2.32 -6.40 -42.37
N VAL A 98 -2.65 -7.59 -41.87
CA VAL A 98 -4.03 -8.08 -41.86
C VAL A 98 -4.80 -7.24 -40.84
N PRO A 99 -5.90 -6.56 -41.21
CA PRO A 99 -6.79 -5.95 -40.24
C PRO A 99 -7.48 -7.08 -39.48
N MET A 100 -7.10 -7.29 -38.22
CA MET A 100 -7.96 -8.04 -37.31
C MET A 100 -8.98 -7.06 -36.74
N ASP A 101 -10.23 -7.29 -37.08
CA ASP A 101 -11.37 -6.62 -36.47
C ASP A 101 -11.31 -6.82 -34.95
N PRO A 102 -11.56 -5.77 -34.14
CA PRO A 102 -11.67 -5.93 -32.70
C PRO A 102 -12.88 -6.82 -32.40
N ILE A 103 -12.62 -8.04 -31.93
CA ILE A 103 -13.63 -8.87 -31.28
C ILE A 103 -14.07 -8.11 -30.04
N VAL A 104 -15.24 -7.49 -30.14
CA VAL A 104 -16.00 -6.97 -29.01
C VAL A 104 -16.44 -8.19 -28.20
N GLU A 105 -15.60 -8.63 -27.27
CA GLU A 105 -16.03 -9.51 -26.19
C GLU A 105 -17.08 -8.75 -25.38
N THR A 106 -18.33 -9.09 -25.63
CA THR A 106 -19.45 -8.66 -24.78
C THR A 106 -19.25 -9.36 -23.44
N PRO A 107 -19.07 -8.66 -22.30
CA PRO A 107 -19.02 -9.33 -21.02
C PRO A 107 -20.40 -9.92 -20.75
N GLY A 108 -20.50 -11.24 -21.00
CA GLY A 108 -21.61 -12.06 -20.57
C GLY A 108 -21.75 -11.88 -19.07
N ARG A 109 -22.83 -11.19 -18.70
CA ARG A 109 -23.31 -10.98 -17.34
C ARG A 109 -23.72 -12.34 -16.77
N GLY A 110 -22.73 -13.15 -16.41
CA GLY A 110 -22.91 -14.37 -15.65
C GLY A 110 -23.29 -13.98 -14.24
N GLU A 111 -24.58 -14.02 -13.95
CA GLU A 111 -25.14 -13.91 -12.60
C GLU A 111 -24.65 -15.09 -11.77
N VAL A 112 -23.48 -14.93 -11.14
CA VAL A 112 -23.05 -15.86 -10.09
C VAL A 112 -23.82 -15.50 -8.84
N SER A 113 -24.91 -16.24 -8.66
CA SER A 113 -25.68 -16.38 -7.44
C SER A 113 -24.76 -16.67 -6.25
N VAL A 114 -24.45 -15.64 -5.46
CA VAL A 114 -23.99 -15.80 -4.08
C VAL A 114 -25.19 -15.64 -3.16
N MET A 115 -25.97 -16.71 -3.15
CA MET A 115 -26.92 -17.07 -2.12
C MET A 115 -26.16 -17.29 -0.81
N LEU A 116 -25.96 -16.22 -0.03
CA LEU A 116 -25.51 -16.30 1.36
C LEU A 116 -26.45 -15.48 2.25
N LYS A 117 -27.56 -16.15 2.56
CA LYS A 117 -28.08 -16.31 3.92
C LYS A 117 -28.28 -15.02 4.71
N SER A 118 -29.45 -14.42 4.51
CA SER A 118 -30.13 -13.67 5.55
C SER A 118 -30.25 -14.55 6.81
N ILE A 119 -29.94 -13.99 7.98
CA ILE A 119 -30.58 -14.22 9.30
C ILE A 119 -29.95 -13.17 10.24
N THR A 120 -30.66 -12.06 10.44
CA THR A 120 -31.02 -11.50 11.75
C THR A 120 -32.10 -10.44 11.53
N PRO A 121 -33.31 -10.59 12.04
CA PRO A 121 -34.31 -9.54 12.02
C PRO A 121 -33.95 -8.53 13.11
N PHE A 122 -33.44 -7.36 12.73
CA PHE A 122 -33.39 -6.23 13.64
C PHE A 122 -34.82 -5.66 13.73
N VAL A 123 -35.49 -5.97 14.83
CA VAL A 123 -36.79 -5.40 15.19
C VAL A 123 -36.64 -3.88 15.21
N LYS A 124 -37.25 -3.22 14.23
CA LYS A 124 -37.40 -1.77 14.14
C LYS A 124 -38.42 -1.38 15.23
N ALA A 125 -37.93 -1.02 16.41
CA ALA A 125 -38.77 -0.42 17.44
C ALA A 125 -39.28 0.94 16.93
N PRO A 126 -40.59 1.23 17.02
CA PRO A 126 -41.13 2.53 16.67
C PRO A 126 -40.64 3.56 17.70
N THR A 127 -39.91 4.57 17.24
CA THR A 127 -39.62 5.79 17.99
C THR A 127 -40.89 6.65 18.08
N PRO A 128 -41.49 6.86 19.26
CA PRO A 128 -42.50 7.90 19.43
C PRO A 128 -41.83 9.27 19.45
N SER A 129 -42.21 10.09 18.47
CA SER A 129 -41.89 11.51 18.43
C SER A 129 -42.73 12.27 19.46
N SER A 130 -42.12 12.66 20.57
CA SER A 130 -42.60 13.77 21.40
C SER A 130 -41.46 14.30 22.28
N PHE A 131 -40.67 15.21 21.72
CA PHE A 131 -39.80 16.06 22.52
C PHE A 131 -40.66 17.12 23.23
N PRO A 132 -40.61 17.23 24.57
CA PRO A 132 -41.16 18.38 25.28
C PRO A 132 -40.27 19.62 25.10
N PRO A 133 -40.83 20.84 25.13
CA PRO A 133 -40.06 22.07 24.98
C PRO A 133 -39.06 22.27 26.12
N LEU A 134 -37.84 22.69 25.75
CA LEU A 134 -36.76 23.01 26.69
C LEU A 134 -37.10 24.27 27.51
N PRO A 135 -36.88 24.27 28.84
CA PRO A 135 -36.93 25.50 29.63
C PRO A 135 -35.71 26.38 29.35
N SER A 136 -35.96 27.64 29.03
CA SER A 136 -34.93 28.69 29.01
C SER A 136 -34.45 28.90 30.45
N SER A 137 -33.20 28.54 30.75
CA SER A 137 -32.56 28.98 31.99
C SER A 137 -31.09 29.30 31.73
N ALA A 138 -30.84 30.61 31.55
CA ALA A 138 -29.54 31.20 31.80
C ALA A 138 -29.28 31.10 33.31
N GLY A 139 -28.57 30.04 33.71
CA GLY A 139 -28.23 29.79 35.11
C GLY A 139 -26.86 29.15 35.19
N SER A 140 -25.90 29.93 35.68
CA SER A 140 -24.54 29.53 36.01
C SER A 140 -24.53 28.36 37.00
N ILE A 141 -24.16 27.16 36.54
CA ILE A 141 -24.04 25.93 37.34
C ILE A 141 -22.56 25.54 37.37
N SER A 142 -21.82 26.15 38.31
CA SER A 142 -20.46 25.75 38.70
C SER A 142 -20.52 24.76 39.87
N THR A 143 -21.40 23.76 39.81
CA THR A 143 -21.55 22.73 40.84
C THR A 143 -20.79 21.48 40.44
N ILE A 144 -19.60 21.35 41.03
CA ILE A 144 -19.08 20.13 41.66
C ILE A 144 -19.48 18.84 40.92
N ILE A 145 -18.83 18.59 39.78
CA ILE A 145 -18.83 17.26 39.16
C ILE A 145 -17.81 16.42 39.93
N THR A 146 -18.27 15.78 41.00
CA THR A 146 -17.53 14.71 41.66
C THR A 146 -17.43 13.56 40.65
N ALA A 147 -16.31 13.49 39.93
CA ALA A 147 -16.08 12.46 38.91
C ALA A 147 -16.32 11.07 39.52
N PRO A 148 -17.29 10.29 39.01
CA PRO A 148 -17.58 8.97 39.54
C PRO A 148 -16.34 8.09 39.38
N LYS A 149 -15.77 7.63 40.51
CA LYS A 149 -14.50 6.88 40.58
C LYS A 149 -14.49 5.58 39.73
N GLY A 150 -15.62 5.13 39.19
CA GLY A 150 -15.74 3.98 38.29
C GLY A 150 -15.60 4.27 36.80
N LEU A 151 -15.77 5.52 36.35
CA LEU A 151 -15.74 5.85 34.91
C LEU A 151 -14.31 5.81 34.33
N SER A 152 -13.30 6.11 35.15
CA SER A 152 -11.89 6.04 34.76
C SER A 152 -11.48 4.61 34.39
N ALA A 153 -11.85 3.61 35.20
CA ALA A 153 -11.53 2.21 34.92
C ALA A 153 -12.17 1.70 33.63
N MET A 154 -13.41 2.12 33.34
CA MET A 154 -14.11 1.75 32.10
C MET A 154 -13.48 2.40 30.86
N VAL A 155 -13.08 3.68 30.97
CA VAL A 155 -12.39 4.40 29.89
C VAL A 155 -11.01 3.78 29.62
N VAL A 156 -10.23 3.49 30.67
CA VAL A 156 -8.92 2.82 30.52
C VAL A 156 -9.07 1.48 29.81
N ARG A 157 -10.07 0.66 30.18
CA ARG A 157 -10.32 -0.63 29.52
C ARG A 157 -10.72 -0.49 28.04
N ARG A 158 -11.49 0.54 27.67
CA ARG A 158 -11.81 0.83 26.26
C ARG A 158 -10.58 1.29 25.48
N VAL A 159 -9.75 2.16 26.06
CA VAL A 159 -8.51 2.63 25.42
C VAL A 159 -7.55 1.46 25.19
N GLU A 160 -7.42 0.54 26.14
CA GLU A 160 -6.61 -0.67 25.95
C GLU A 160 -7.17 -1.60 24.86
N ALA A 161 -8.50 -1.77 24.80
CA ALA A 161 -9.14 -2.57 23.75
C ALA A 161 -8.90 -1.96 22.36
N VAL A 162 -9.00 -0.64 22.21
CA VAL A 162 -8.71 0.06 20.95
C VAL A 162 -7.24 -0.08 20.58
N LYS A 163 -6.32 0.11 21.53
CA LYS A 163 -4.88 -0.11 21.26
C LYS A 163 -4.59 -1.53 20.79
N LYS A 164 -5.23 -2.54 21.39
CA LYS A 164 -5.10 -3.94 20.94
C LYS A 164 -5.65 -4.12 19.52
N ALA A 165 -6.78 -3.52 19.19
CA ALA A 165 -7.34 -3.56 17.83
C ALA A 165 -6.37 -2.93 16.82
N ASP A 166 -5.77 -1.79 17.14
CA ASP A 166 -4.78 -1.13 16.28
C ASP A 166 -3.54 -2.00 16.08
N THR A 167 -3.07 -2.69 17.12
CA THR A 167 -1.94 -3.62 16.97
C THR A 167 -2.27 -4.79 16.05
N VAL A 168 -3.49 -5.34 16.14
CA VAL A 168 -3.92 -6.45 15.28
C VAL A 168 -4.03 -5.99 13.82
N ILE A 169 -4.58 -4.80 13.57
CA ILE A 169 -4.69 -4.23 12.22
C ILE A 169 -3.30 -3.96 11.63
N LYS A 170 -2.35 -3.43 12.42
CA LYS A 170 -0.96 -3.23 11.98
C LYS A 170 -0.24 -4.54 11.68
N THR A 171 -0.42 -5.55 12.53
CA THR A 171 0.17 -6.88 12.24
C THR A 171 -0.45 -7.51 11.00
N ARG A 172 -1.76 -7.31 10.78
CA ARG A 172 -2.45 -7.78 9.58
C ARG A 172 -1.95 -7.05 8.34
N SER A 173 -1.79 -5.73 8.37
CA SER A 173 -1.30 -4.96 7.22
C SER A 173 0.17 -5.28 6.90
N TRP A 174 0.98 -5.52 7.94
CA TRP A 174 2.36 -5.98 7.77
C TRP A 174 2.41 -7.39 7.16
N MET A 175 1.63 -8.34 7.70
CA MET A 175 1.56 -9.70 7.16
C MET A 175 0.90 -9.77 5.77
N SER A 176 0.05 -8.80 5.40
CA SER A 176 -0.53 -8.76 4.05
C SER A 176 0.44 -8.25 2.99
N ASN A 177 1.59 -7.70 3.38
CA ASN A 177 2.62 -7.34 2.43
C ASN A 177 3.41 -8.59 2.04
N SER A 178 3.24 -9.05 0.80
CA SER A 178 3.94 -10.22 0.26
C SER A 178 5.46 -10.15 0.34
N ALA A 179 6.08 -8.95 0.32
CA ALA A 179 7.52 -8.84 0.53
C ALA A 179 7.91 -9.32 1.95
N HIS A 180 7.09 -9.00 2.95
CA HIS A 180 7.27 -9.48 4.31
C HIS A 180 6.99 -10.98 4.43
N ILE A 181 5.96 -11.50 3.74
CA ILE A 181 5.69 -12.95 3.68
C ILE A 181 6.88 -13.70 3.05
N TRP A 182 7.41 -13.19 1.94
CA TRP A 182 8.56 -13.78 1.25
C TRP A 182 9.80 -13.80 2.17
N LEU A 183 10.11 -12.67 2.81
CA LEU A 183 11.22 -12.57 3.76
C LEU A 183 11.04 -13.52 4.95
N LEU A 184 9.82 -13.59 5.51
CA LEU A 184 9.50 -14.48 6.63
C LEU A 184 9.67 -15.95 6.25
N SER A 185 9.24 -16.34 5.04
CA SER A 185 9.44 -17.71 4.54
C SER A 185 10.92 -18.05 4.38
N ALA A 186 11.72 -17.14 3.82
CA ALA A 186 13.16 -17.31 3.67
C ALA A 186 13.86 -17.37 5.04
N PHE A 187 13.40 -16.58 6.01
CA PHE A 187 13.90 -16.60 7.38
C PHE A 187 13.61 -17.93 8.07
N ILE A 188 12.36 -18.42 8.00
CA ILE A 188 11.99 -19.72 8.60
C ILE A 188 12.81 -20.85 7.96
N GLU A 189 12.94 -20.87 6.63
CA GLU A 189 13.78 -21.85 5.94
C GLU A 189 15.25 -21.76 6.35
N SER A 190 15.79 -20.55 6.50
CA SER A 190 17.16 -20.33 6.98
C SER A 190 17.36 -20.89 8.39
N VAL A 191 16.40 -20.67 9.30
CA VAL A 191 16.47 -21.20 10.67
C VAL A 191 16.40 -22.73 10.67
N VAL A 192 15.51 -23.33 9.88
CA VAL A 192 15.42 -24.79 9.75
C VAL A 192 16.71 -25.36 9.17
N LEU A 193 17.26 -24.73 8.14
CA LEU A 193 18.51 -25.16 7.50
C LEU A 193 19.70 -25.02 8.46
N LEU A 194 19.78 -23.91 9.22
CA LEU A 194 20.79 -23.75 10.27
C LEU A 194 20.66 -24.84 11.33
N ALA A 195 19.44 -25.17 11.79
CA ALA A 195 19.24 -26.21 12.78
C ALA A 195 19.72 -27.60 12.30
N VAL A 196 19.60 -27.88 11.00
CA VAL A 196 19.97 -29.18 10.38
C VAL A 196 21.45 -29.25 10.00
N ILE A 197 22.01 -28.18 9.42
CA ILE A 197 23.36 -28.18 8.85
C ILE A 197 24.42 -27.87 9.89
N VAL A 198 24.09 -27.06 10.90
CA VAL A 198 25.06 -26.69 11.93
C VAL A 198 25.50 -27.95 12.68
N PRO A 199 26.80 -28.28 12.67
CA PRO A 199 27.29 -29.37 13.49
C PRO A 199 27.20 -28.94 14.95
N TRP A 200 26.35 -29.63 15.71
CA TRP A 200 26.20 -29.43 17.15
C TRP A 200 27.29 -30.23 17.87
N ALA A 201 28.14 -29.53 18.60
CA ALA A 201 29.08 -30.14 19.53
C ALA A 201 28.52 -30.04 20.95
N TRP A 202 28.89 -30.98 21.81
CA TRP A 202 28.49 -30.98 23.21
C TRP A 202 29.70 -30.62 24.07
N THR A 203 29.52 -29.71 25.03
CA THR A 203 30.55 -29.39 26.03
C THR A 203 29.96 -29.51 27.42
N ALA A 204 30.71 -30.14 28.33
CA ALA A 204 30.31 -30.26 29.72
C ALA A 204 30.72 -28.99 30.48
N ILE A 205 29.74 -28.24 31.00
CA ILE A 205 29.98 -27.08 31.88
C ILE A 205 29.36 -27.41 33.23
N GLY A 206 30.20 -27.67 34.24
CA GLY A 206 29.73 -28.04 35.58
C GLY A 206 28.98 -29.38 35.63
N GLY A 207 29.30 -30.32 34.73
CA GLY A 207 28.65 -31.63 34.64
C GLY A 207 27.33 -31.65 33.86
N ILE A 208 26.91 -30.52 33.27
CA ILE A 208 25.77 -30.44 32.36
C ILE A 208 26.30 -30.36 30.93
N ASP A 209 25.86 -31.27 30.07
CA ASP A 209 26.18 -31.24 28.64
C ASP A 209 25.34 -30.17 27.94
N VAL A 210 25.99 -29.11 27.46
CA VAL A 210 25.36 -28.01 26.74
C VAL A 210 25.74 -28.11 25.26
N PRO A 211 24.76 -28.16 24.32
CA PRO A 211 25.05 -28.14 22.91
C PRO A 211 25.49 -26.74 22.47
N TYR A 212 26.52 -26.65 21.64
CA TYR A 212 27.00 -25.41 21.05
C TYR A 212 27.26 -25.58 19.54
N PRO A 213 26.97 -24.56 18.72
CA PRO A 213 27.12 -24.63 17.28
C PRO A 213 28.56 -24.38 16.83
N LEU A 214 29.10 -25.25 15.95
CA LEU A 214 30.42 -25.04 15.33
C LEU A 214 30.32 -24.14 14.09
N LEU A 215 30.16 -22.82 14.30
CA LEU A 215 29.96 -21.82 13.24
C LEU A 215 31.17 -21.62 12.30
N GLN A 216 32.34 -22.16 12.65
CA GLN A 216 33.58 -21.96 11.89
C GLN A 216 33.79 -22.98 10.75
N SER A 217 32.88 -23.94 10.58
CA SER A 217 32.99 -24.94 9.51
C SER A 217 32.86 -24.28 8.13
N ARG A 218 33.85 -24.47 7.25
CA ARG A 218 33.77 -24.03 5.84
C ARG A 218 32.60 -24.67 5.10
N VAL A 219 32.26 -25.90 5.45
CA VAL A 219 31.14 -26.65 4.85
C VAL A 219 29.81 -25.96 5.15
N LEU A 220 29.62 -25.47 6.38
CA LEU A 220 28.42 -24.71 6.77
C LEU A 220 28.20 -23.50 5.86
N TRP A 221 29.24 -22.69 5.65
CA TRP A 221 29.14 -21.48 4.82
C TRP A 221 28.91 -21.80 3.34
N MET A 222 29.50 -22.89 2.84
CA MET A 222 29.25 -23.34 1.46
C MET A 222 27.80 -23.81 1.28
N GLU A 223 27.26 -24.57 2.23
CA GLU A 223 25.87 -25.01 2.18
C GLU A 223 24.87 -23.85 2.30
N ILE A 224 25.12 -22.91 3.21
CA ILE A 224 24.32 -21.68 3.32
C ILE A 224 24.36 -20.90 2.01
N ALA A 225 25.53 -20.76 1.39
CA ALA A 225 25.66 -20.05 0.11
C ALA A 225 24.94 -20.78 -1.04
N TYR A 226 25.08 -22.10 -1.11
CA TYR A 226 24.43 -22.94 -2.12
C TYR A 226 22.90 -22.92 -2.00
N TRP A 227 22.37 -22.81 -0.77
CA TRP A 227 20.96 -22.58 -0.55
C TRP A 227 20.55 -21.13 -0.87
N ALA A 228 21.23 -20.14 -0.29
CA ALA A 228 20.81 -18.74 -0.35
C ALA A 228 20.85 -18.17 -1.77
N GLY A 229 21.80 -18.61 -2.60
CA GLY A 229 21.93 -18.19 -4.00
C GLY A 229 20.63 -18.36 -4.80
N PRO A 230 20.19 -19.59 -5.08
CA PRO A 230 18.99 -19.85 -5.88
C PRO A 230 17.68 -19.54 -5.16
N THR A 231 17.64 -19.54 -3.82
CA THR A 231 16.37 -19.37 -3.08
C THR A 231 16.07 -17.94 -2.64
N VAL A 232 17.11 -17.13 -2.37
CA VAL A 232 16.96 -15.78 -1.82
C VAL A 232 17.56 -14.74 -2.76
N VAL A 233 18.83 -14.89 -3.14
CA VAL A 233 19.57 -13.86 -3.89
C VAL A 233 19.04 -13.72 -5.31
N VAL A 234 18.97 -14.82 -6.08
CA VAL A 234 18.51 -14.80 -7.47
C VAL A 234 17.05 -14.36 -7.59
N PRO A 235 16.10 -14.91 -6.81
CA PRO A 235 14.71 -14.43 -6.82
C PRO A 235 14.56 -12.97 -6.37
N GLY A 236 15.34 -12.54 -5.36
CA GLY A 236 15.35 -11.17 -4.90
C GLY A 236 15.77 -10.19 -5.99
N LEU A 237 16.93 -10.43 -6.62
CA LEU A 237 17.44 -9.59 -7.71
C LEU A 237 16.48 -9.55 -8.90
N LEU A 238 15.96 -10.69 -9.33
CA LEU A 238 15.03 -10.73 -10.46
C LEU A 238 13.68 -10.10 -10.14
N GLY A 239 13.17 -10.24 -8.91
CA GLY A 239 11.96 -9.54 -8.48
C GLY A 239 12.11 -8.01 -8.44
N TYR A 240 13.33 -7.49 -8.22
CA TYR A 240 13.63 -6.06 -8.38
C TYR A 240 13.81 -5.65 -9.85
N LEU A 241 14.48 -6.46 -10.66
CA LEU A 241 14.81 -6.12 -12.05
C LEU A 241 13.60 -6.20 -12.99
N VAL A 242 12.72 -7.16 -12.79
CA VAL A 242 11.59 -7.48 -13.68
C VAL A 242 10.27 -6.87 -13.17
N SER A 243 10.32 -6.05 -12.11
CA SER A 243 9.12 -5.48 -11.48
C SER A 243 8.23 -4.71 -12.45
N PHE A 244 7.00 -5.20 -12.63
CA PHE A 244 5.96 -4.53 -13.40
C PHE A 244 5.32 -3.35 -12.64
N ARG A 245 5.65 -3.17 -11.36
CA ARG A 245 5.04 -2.17 -10.45
C ARG A 245 5.72 -0.79 -10.50
N GLY A 246 6.61 -0.55 -11.47
CA GLY A 246 7.42 0.67 -11.57
C GLY A 246 8.79 0.53 -10.90
N ARG A 247 9.68 1.50 -11.14
CA ARG A 247 11.13 1.42 -10.84
C ARG A 247 11.50 1.25 -9.36
N ASP A 248 10.56 1.39 -8.43
CA ASP A 248 10.87 1.58 -7.01
C ASP A 248 10.35 0.48 -6.07
N GLY A 249 9.83 -0.64 -6.60
CA GLY A 249 9.24 -1.70 -5.76
C GLY A 249 9.63 -3.12 -6.16
N PHE A 250 9.96 -3.96 -5.18
CA PHE A 250 10.10 -5.40 -5.35
C PHE A 250 8.75 -6.00 -5.80
N ASP A 251 8.76 -6.75 -6.90
CA ASP A 251 7.59 -7.51 -7.33
C ASP A 251 7.60 -8.91 -6.69
N PRO A 252 6.74 -9.15 -5.68
CA PRO A 252 6.65 -10.43 -4.99
C PRO A 252 6.30 -11.58 -5.93
N LEU A 253 5.45 -11.34 -6.93
CA LEU A 253 5.01 -12.36 -7.87
C LEU A 253 6.20 -12.88 -8.67
N THR A 254 6.97 -11.96 -9.24
CA THR A 254 8.16 -12.30 -10.01
C THR A 254 9.20 -13.01 -9.13
N GLY A 255 9.42 -12.56 -7.91
CA GLY A 255 10.29 -13.25 -6.95
C GLY A 255 9.84 -14.69 -6.69
N TRP A 256 8.55 -14.93 -6.44
CA TRP A 256 8.04 -16.30 -6.20
C TRP A 256 8.09 -17.19 -7.43
N VAL A 257 7.80 -16.67 -8.62
CA VAL A 257 7.89 -17.42 -9.89
C VAL A 257 9.33 -17.83 -10.18
N VAL A 258 10.29 -16.92 -10.01
CA VAL A 258 11.71 -17.22 -10.19
C VAL A 258 12.18 -18.25 -9.17
N ARG A 259 11.75 -18.14 -7.91
CA ARG A 259 12.08 -19.13 -6.87
C ARG A 259 11.53 -20.52 -7.22
N LEU A 260 10.29 -20.60 -7.69
CA LEU A 260 9.68 -21.84 -8.16
C LEU A 260 10.47 -22.44 -9.32
N ALA A 261 10.77 -21.64 -10.34
CA ALA A 261 11.52 -22.08 -11.52
C ALA A 261 12.92 -22.61 -11.12
N GLY A 262 13.63 -21.89 -10.25
CA GLY A 262 14.92 -22.33 -9.72
C GLY A 262 14.82 -23.65 -8.95
N MET A 263 13.75 -23.85 -8.18
CA MET A 263 13.54 -25.09 -7.43
C MET A 263 13.12 -26.28 -8.30
N VAL A 264 12.41 -26.05 -9.41
CA VAL A 264 12.07 -27.11 -10.37
C VAL A 264 13.32 -27.62 -11.10
N LEU A 265 14.30 -26.74 -11.35
CA LEU A 265 15.57 -27.14 -11.95
C LEU A 265 16.47 -27.95 -11.00
N VAL A 266 16.23 -27.86 -9.69
CA VAL A 266 16.93 -28.65 -8.66
C VAL A 266 16.05 -29.85 -8.30
N GLU A 267 16.20 -30.92 -9.08
CA GLU A 267 15.33 -32.11 -9.14
C GLU A 267 15.05 -32.82 -7.79
N GLU A 268 15.90 -32.59 -6.78
CA GLU A 268 15.80 -33.23 -5.45
C GLU A 268 14.82 -32.53 -4.47
N ALA A 269 14.20 -31.41 -4.85
CA ALA A 269 13.56 -30.52 -3.88
C ALA A 269 12.01 -30.52 -3.91
N ARG A 270 11.37 -31.70 -3.98
CA ARG A 270 9.89 -31.85 -4.07
C ARG A 270 9.08 -31.00 -3.07
N TRP A 271 9.50 -30.96 -1.80
CA TRP A 271 8.83 -30.15 -0.77
C TRP A 271 9.01 -28.64 -0.98
N ARG A 272 10.14 -28.22 -1.54
CA ARG A 272 10.41 -26.81 -1.80
C ARG A 272 9.57 -26.28 -2.97
N VAL A 273 9.26 -27.14 -3.95
CA VAL A 273 8.31 -26.83 -5.04
C VAL A 273 6.92 -26.52 -4.47
N VAL A 274 6.46 -27.26 -3.46
CA VAL A 274 5.17 -26.99 -2.79
C VAL A 274 5.19 -25.64 -2.06
N THR A 275 6.26 -25.32 -1.33
CA THR A 275 6.37 -24.01 -0.65
C THR A 275 6.40 -22.87 -1.66
N ALA A 276 7.13 -23.03 -2.76
CA ALA A 276 7.21 -22.04 -3.81
C ALA A 276 5.88 -21.87 -4.56
N SER A 277 5.11 -22.95 -4.80
CA SER A 277 3.80 -22.86 -5.46
C SER A 277 2.75 -22.18 -4.58
N VAL A 278 2.77 -22.43 -3.28
CA VAL A 278 1.94 -21.69 -2.31
C VAL A 278 2.29 -20.20 -2.33
N GLY A 279 3.58 -19.85 -2.34
CA GLY A 279 4.02 -18.46 -2.44
C GLY A 279 3.59 -17.77 -3.74
N VAL A 280 3.67 -18.47 -4.88
CA VAL A 280 3.13 -17.99 -6.16
C VAL A 280 1.62 -17.74 -6.06
N ALA A 281 0.86 -18.66 -5.46
CA ALA A 281 -0.59 -18.50 -5.30
C ALA A 281 -0.94 -17.26 -4.46
N PHE A 282 -0.22 -17.00 -3.37
CA PHE A 282 -0.41 -15.79 -2.56
C PHE A 282 -0.05 -14.51 -3.30
N ALA A 283 1.07 -14.51 -4.02
CA ALA A 283 1.47 -13.35 -4.81
C ALA A 283 0.50 -13.08 -5.96
N PHE A 284 -0.06 -14.13 -6.56
CA PHE A 284 -1.11 -14.02 -7.57
C PHE A 284 -2.42 -13.48 -6.98
N ALA A 285 -2.80 -13.92 -5.78
CA ALA A 285 -3.95 -13.37 -5.06
C ALA A 285 -3.78 -11.89 -4.70
N GLU A 286 -2.56 -11.41 -4.43
CA GLU A 286 -2.28 -9.98 -4.24
C GLU A 286 -2.24 -9.21 -5.57
N ALA A 287 -1.71 -9.83 -6.63
CA ALA A 287 -1.61 -9.22 -7.95
C ALA A 287 -2.98 -9.05 -8.61
N MET A 288 -3.95 -9.91 -8.28
CA MET A 288 -5.36 -9.71 -8.62
C MET A 288 -5.86 -8.47 -7.88
N PRO A 289 -6.07 -7.32 -8.55
CA PRO A 289 -6.69 -6.18 -7.93
C PRO A 289 -8.04 -6.66 -7.43
N GLY A 290 -8.34 -6.47 -6.14
CA GLY A 290 -9.62 -6.83 -5.57
C GLY A 290 -10.73 -6.39 -6.53
N ALA A 291 -11.43 -7.38 -7.10
CA ALA A 291 -12.57 -7.13 -7.95
C ALA A 291 -13.59 -6.30 -7.16
N ALA A 292 -14.07 -5.25 -7.82
CA ALA A 292 -14.91 -4.19 -7.31
C ALA A 292 -14.18 -3.18 -6.40
N PRO A 293 -13.92 -1.94 -6.87
CA PRO A 293 -14.17 -0.80 -5.98
C PRO A 293 -15.50 -1.08 -5.29
N VAL A 294 -15.50 -1.07 -3.96
CA VAL A 294 -16.73 -0.82 -3.21
C VAL A 294 -17.23 0.49 -3.81
N LEU A 295 -18.18 0.40 -4.74
CA LEU A 295 -19.05 1.50 -5.08
C LEU A 295 -19.57 1.91 -3.71
N ASN A 296 -19.00 3.01 -3.20
CA ASN A 296 -19.70 3.79 -2.21
C ASN A 296 -21.02 4.09 -2.92
N GLU A 297 -22.05 3.30 -2.64
CA GLU A 297 -23.43 3.74 -2.58
C GLU A 297 -23.45 4.87 -1.53
N ARG A 298 -22.78 5.97 -1.86
CA ARG A 298 -23.08 7.26 -1.33
C ARG A 298 -24.40 7.53 -1.99
N GLY A 299 -25.46 7.13 -1.28
CA GLY A 299 -26.80 7.59 -1.58
C GLY A 299 -26.69 9.09 -1.72
N ASP A 300 -26.75 9.54 -2.96
CA ASP A 300 -27.22 10.86 -3.29
C ASP A 300 -28.65 10.89 -2.75
N THR A 301 -28.76 11.27 -1.48
CA THR A 301 -30.01 11.81 -0.95
C THR A 301 -30.25 13.06 -1.77
N GLU A 302 -31.05 12.89 -2.83
CA GLU A 302 -31.82 13.94 -3.45
C GLU A 302 -32.24 14.92 -2.36
N SER A 303 -31.63 16.09 -2.39
CA SER A 303 -32.12 17.22 -1.64
C SER A 303 -33.36 17.66 -2.40
N GLU A 304 -34.50 17.10 -1.99
CA GLU A 304 -35.82 17.53 -2.41
C GLU A 304 -35.96 19.00 -2.03
N GLU A 305 -35.82 19.84 -3.05
CA GLU A 305 -36.03 21.28 -3.04
C GLU A 305 -37.52 21.50 -2.80
N VAL A 306 -37.88 21.89 -1.57
CA VAL A 306 -39.23 22.31 -1.21
C VAL A 306 -39.28 23.83 -1.34
N ASP A 307 -40.01 24.30 -2.35
CA ASP A 307 -40.51 25.67 -2.52
C ASP A 307 -41.53 26.05 -1.42
#